data_AF-A0A7R9M960-F1
#
_entry.id   AF-A0A7R9M960-F1
#
_cell.length_a   1.000
_cell.length_b   1.000
_cell.length_c   1.000
_cell.angle_alpha   90.00
_cell.angle_beta   90.00
_cell.angle_gamma   90.00
#
_symmetry.space_group_name_H-M   'P 1'
#
loop_
_entity.id
_entity.type
_entity.pdbx_description
1 polymer ?
#
loop_
_entity_poly.entity_id
_entity_poly.type
_entity_poly.pdbx_seq_one_letter_code
_entity_poly.pdbx_strand_id
1 'polypeptide(L)'
;MEKDRTRDKGIQVIKEFYCSICTDTYPIDRWVSCGCDHRFCADCMTGHLTTKINESQLEGVACPGYRCSRPAPHHLVKKLDPDNTIYEGYVTLSLKTWIRDAPDVHNVGSTKLN
;
A
#
# COMPACT_ATOMS: atom_id res chain seq x y z
N MET A 1 33.04 -46.89 24.30
CA MET A 1 33.17 -45.49 24.75
C MET A 1 34.03 -44.85 23.69
N GLU A 2 33.54 -43.93 22.86
CA GLU A 2 33.28 -42.53 23.22
C GLU A 2 32.00 -42.00 22.56
N LYS A 3 31.21 -41.33 23.40
CA LYS A 3 30.15 -40.41 22.99
C LYS A 3 30.83 -39.10 22.65
N ASP A 4 30.48 -38.43 21.57
CA ASP A 4 30.30 -37.00 21.72
C ASP A 4 29.20 -36.42 20.82
N ARG A 5 28.34 -35.65 21.50
CA ARG A 5 27.14 -35.00 21.01
C ARG A 5 27.49 -33.52 20.92
N THR A 6 27.60 -32.96 19.72
CA THR A 6 27.76 -31.51 19.56
C THR A 6 26.64 -30.92 18.69
N ARG A 7 25.48 -30.81 19.36
CA ARG A 7 24.57 -29.65 19.37
C ARG A 7 24.40 -28.88 18.05
N ASP A 8 23.41 -29.31 17.26
CA ASP A 8 22.78 -28.56 16.17
C ASP A 8 22.26 -27.21 16.72
N LYS A 9 23.01 -26.14 16.48
CA LYS A 9 22.53 -24.77 16.74
C LYS A 9 21.66 -24.39 15.55
N GLY A 10 20.34 -24.52 15.71
CA GLY A 10 19.35 -24.21 14.68
C GLY A 10 19.63 -22.90 13.97
N ILE A 11 19.94 -23.00 12.67
CA ILE A 11 20.13 -21.88 11.76
C ILE A 11 18.75 -21.25 11.52
N GLN A 12 18.53 -20.05 12.05
CA GLN A 12 17.35 -19.26 11.71
C GLN A 12 17.55 -18.66 10.33
N VAL A 13 16.98 -19.30 9.30
CA VAL A 13 16.95 -18.76 7.94
C VAL A 13 15.91 -17.65 7.92
N ILE A 14 16.36 -16.41 8.06
CA ILE A 14 15.51 -15.23 7.86
C ILE A 14 15.20 -15.20 6.37
N LYS A 15 13.95 -15.47 5.99
CA LYS A 15 13.51 -15.31 4.61
C LYS A 15 13.51 -13.82 4.27
N GLU A 16 14.00 -13.47 3.10
CA GLU A 16 14.11 -12.09 2.64
C GLU A 16 13.28 -11.88 1.35
N PHE A 17 12.99 -10.62 1.02
CA PHE A 17 12.42 -10.22 -0.25
C PHE A 17 13.16 -9.01 -0.83
N TYR A 18 13.03 -8.85 -2.15
CA TYR A 18 13.60 -7.75 -2.89
C TYR A 18 12.54 -6.68 -3.19
N CYS A 19 12.81 -5.43 -2.84
CA CYS A 19 11.92 -4.31 -3.14
C CYS A 19 12.17 -3.81 -4.57
N SER A 20 11.15 -3.81 -5.43
CA SER A 20 11.29 -3.40 -6.83
C SER A 20 11.40 -1.88 -7.05
N ILE A 21 11.32 -1.07 -5.98
CA ILE A 21 11.43 0.40 -6.05
C ILE A 21 12.83 0.87 -5.68
N CYS A 22 13.29 0.57 -4.46
CA CYS A 22 14.64 0.95 -4.00
C CYS A 22 15.73 -0.05 -4.35
N THR A 23 15.39 -1.24 -4.87
CA THR A 23 16.34 -2.31 -5.22
C THR A 23 17.11 -2.91 -4.04
N ASP A 24 16.63 -2.70 -2.81
CA ASP A 24 17.20 -3.27 -1.59
C ASP A 24 16.48 -4.55 -1.13
N THR A 25 17.17 -5.33 -0.30
CA THR A 25 16.69 -6.57 0.30
C THR A 25 16.24 -6.34 1.75
N TYR A 26 15.08 -6.88 2.11
CA TYR A 26 14.49 -6.74 3.44
C TYR A 26 13.98 -8.07 3.98
N PRO A 27 13.84 -8.22 5.31
CA PRO A 27 13.16 -9.35 5.92
C PRO A 27 11.71 -9.55 5.41
N ILE A 28 11.29 -10.80 5.22
CA ILE A 28 9.96 -11.19 4.70
C ILE A 28 8.78 -10.80 5.61
N ASP A 29 9.02 -10.32 6.82
CA ASP A 29 7.99 -9.83 7.73
C ASP A 29 7.74 -8.32 7.57
N ARG A 30 8.59 -7.61 6.82
CA ARG A 30 8.53 -6.15 6.65
C ARG A 30 7.96 -5.68 5.30
N TRP A 31 7.52 -6.59 4.43
CA TRP A 31 6.88 -6.16 3.18
C TRP A 31 5.48 -5.62 3.41
N VAL A 32 5.06 -4.77 2.48
CA VAL A 32 3.68 -4.29 2.36
C VAL A 32 3.13 -4.55 0.96
N SER A 33 1.82 -4.70 0.87
CA SER A 33 1.08 -4.87 -0.38
C SER A 33 -0.29 -4.21 -0.30
N CYS A 34 -0.80 -3.79 -1.45
CA CYS A 34 -2.16 -3.28 -1.62
C CYS A 34 -3.22 -4.41 -1.72
N GLY A 35 -2.92 -5.63 -1.25
CA GLY A 35 -3.77 -6.81 -1.45
C GLY A 35 -3.66 -7.39 -2.87
N CYS A 36 -2.49 -7.26 -3.47
CA CYS A 36 -2.05 -7.89 -4.73
C CYS A 36 -0.70 -8.59 -4.50
N ASP A 37 -0.12 -9.24 -5.52
CA ASP A 37 1.14 -9.98 -5.35
C ASP A 37 2.41 -9.09 -5.32
N HIS A 38 2.26 -7.78 -5.49
CA HIS A 38 3.37 -6.84 -5.45
C HIS A 38 3.81 -6.54 -4.02
N ARG A 39 5.13 -6.59 -3.78
CA ARG A 39 5.74 -6.39 -2.46
C ARG A 39 6.71 -5.23 -2.50
N PHE A 40 6.59 -4.35 -1.51
CA PHE A 40 7.45 -3.18 -1.36
C PHE A 40 7.89 -3.06 0.09
N CYS A 41 9.00 -2.37 0.34
CA CYS A 41 9.33 -1.95 1.70
C CYS A 41 8.39 -0.83 2.16
N ALA A 42 8.26 -0.68 3.48
CA ALA A 42 7.40 0.34 4.08
C ALA A 42 7.77 1.75 3.60
N ASP A 43 9.05 2.08 3.56
CA ASP A 43 9.54 3.41 3.20
C ASP A 43 9.19 3.80 1.77
N CYS A 44 9.38 2.89 0.81
CA CYS A 44 9.00 3.14 -0.59
C CYS A 44 7.49 3.30 -0.76
N MET A 45 6.70 2.51 -0.03
CA MET A 45 5.25 2.66 -0.07
C MET A 45 4.82 3.99 0.54
N THR A 46 5.34 4.37 1.71
CA THR A 46 5.04 5.66 2.35
C THR A 46 5.41 6.83 1.44
N GLY A 47 6.60 6.82 0.85
CA GLY A 47 7.02 7.84 -0.12
C GLY A 47 6.07 7.94 -1.31
N HIS A 48 5.66 6.81 -1.88
CA HIS A 48 4.68 6.77 -2.97
C HIS A 48 3.32 7.35 -2.56
N LEU A 49 2.79 6.97 -1.39
CA LEU A 49 1.53 7.52 -0.88
C LEU A 49 1.62 9.04 -0.74
N THR A 50 2.66 9.53 -0.07
CA THR A 50 2.90 10.96 0.16
C THR A 50 3.01 11.74 -1.15
N THR A 51 3.80 11.25 -2.11
CA THR A 51 3.93 11.90 -3.42
C THR A 51 2.59 11.95 -4.16
N LYS A 52 1.85 10.85 -4.24
CA LYS A 52 0.54 10.81 -4.92
C LYS A 52 -0.49 11.76 -4.31
N ILE A 53 -0.46 11.89 -2.99
CA ILE A 53 -1.36 12.77 -2.24
C ILE A 53 -0.98 14.24 -2.46
N ASN A 54 0.30 14.56 -2.37
CA ASN A 54 0.79 15.93 -2.60
C ASN A 54 0.61 16.39 -4.04
N GLU A 55 0.80 15.48 -5.01
CA GLU A 55 0.56 15.76 -6.43
C GLU A 55 -0.94 15.82 -6.80
N SER A 56 -1.84 15.54 -5.84
CA SER A 56 -3.30 15.60 -6.02
C SER A 56 -3.79 14.88 -7.28
N GLN A 57 -3.28 13.67 -7.54
CA GLN A 57 -3.63 12.95 -8.75
C GLN A 57 -5.10 12.51 -8.75
N LEU A 58 -5.80 12.87 -9.84
CA LEU A 58 -7.22 12.55 -10.06
C LEU A 58 -7.51 11.04 -10.09
N GLU A 59 -6.49 10.21 -10.23
CA GLU A 59 -6.59 8.75 -10.33
C GLU A 59 -6.54 8.02 -8.98
N GLY A 60 -6.37 8.75 -7.87
CA GLY A 60 -6.29 8.17 -6.54
C GLY A 60 -4.99 7.42 -6.26
N VAL A 61 -4.92 6.75 -5.11
CA VAL A 61 -3.70 6.11 -4.64
C VAL A 61 -3.77 4.60 -4.87
N ALA A 62 -3.06 4.14 -5.90
CA ALA A 62 -3.00 2.73 -6.30
C ALA A 62 -1.61 2.12 -6.09
N CYS A 63 -1.54 0.79 -6.23
CA CYS A 63 -0.32 0.02 -6.15
C CYS A 63 0.77 0.53 -7.13
N PRO A 64 2.03 0.67 -6.71
CA PRO A 64 3.14 1.04 -7.59
C PRO A 64 3.51 -0.01 -8.65
N GLY A 65 2.94 -1.21 -8.57
CA GLY A 65 3.26 -2.34 -9.46
C GLY A 65 2.88 -2.06 -10.92
N TYR A 66 3.69 -2.54 -11.85
CA TYR A 66 3.45 -2.36 -13.29
C TYR A 66 2.08 -2.94 -13.68
N ARG A 67 1.24 -2.12 -14.32
CA ARG A 67 -0.14 -2.46 -14.72
C ARG A 67 -1.03 -2.94 -13.56
N CYS A 68 -0.79 -2.45 -12.35
CA CYS A 68 -1.63 -2.76 -11.20
C CYS A 68 -2.56 -1.59 -10.86
N SER A 69 -3.87 -1.79 -10.97
CA SER A 69 -4.88 -0.79 -10.59
C SER A 69 -5.50 -1.06 -9.22
N ARG A 70 -4.83 -1.85 -8.37
CA ARG A 70 -5.35 -2.19 -7.03
C ARG A 70 -5.22 -0.96 -6.12
N PRO A 71 -6.31 -0.43 -5.55
CA PRO A 71 -6.24 0.72 -4.65
C PRO A 71 -5.51 0.35 -3.35
N ALA A 72 -4.78 1.31 -2.78
CA ALA A 72 -4.16 1.14 -1.47
C ALA A 72 -5.27 1.00 -0.40
N PRO A 73 -5.30 -0.08 0.40
CA PRO A 73 -6.35 -0.27 1.38
C PRO A 73 -6.14 0.60 2.63
N HIS A 74 -7.24 1.05 3.26
CA HIS A 74 -7.20 1.94 4.42
C HIS A 74 -6.28 1.46 5.56
N HIS A 75 -6.28 0.16 5.86
CA HIS A 75 -5.45 -0.40 6.93
C HIS A 75 -3.95 -0.28 6.63
N LEU A 76 -3.56 -0.33 5.35
CA LEU A 76 -2.16 -0.16 4.95
C LEU A 76 -1.72 1.29 5.17
N VAL A 77 -2.55 2.25 4.75
CA VAL A 77 -2.26 3.68 4.93
C VAL A 77 -2.11 4.01 6.42
N LYS A 78 -3.04 3.54 7.27
CA LYS A 78 -2.94 3.71 8.73
C LYS A 78 -1.70 3.07 9.35
N LYS A 79 -1.24 1.93 8.81
CA LYS A 79 -0.03 1.26 9.29
C LYS A 79 1.23 2.05 8.94
N LEU A 80 1.24 2.69 7.77
CA LEU A 80 2.39 3.42 7.23
C LEU A 80 2.44 4.89 7.66
N ASP A 81 1.30 5.46 8.05
CA ASP A 81 1.14 6.84 8.51
C ASP A 81 0.46 6.85 9.89
N PRO A 82 1.16 6.43 10.96
CA PRO A 82 0.58 6.38 12.31
C PRO A 82 0.19 7.77 12.85
N ASP A 83 0.87 8.82 12.38
CA ASP A 83 0.62 10.22 12.76
C ASP A 83 -0.50 10.88 11.94
N ASN A 84 -1.12 10.15 11.00
CA ASN A 84 -2.19 10.63 10.11
C ASN A 84 -1.83 11.90 9.31
N THR A 85 -0.55 12.07 8.96
CA THR A 85 -0.05 13.24 8.23
C THR A 85 -0.59 13.33 6.80
N ILE A 86 -0.86 12.18 6.17
CA ILE A 86 -1.33 12.08 4.77
C ILE A 86 -2.74 11.46 4.68
N TYR A 87 -3.29 10.99 5.80
CA TYR A 87 -4.57 10.27 5.84
C TYR A 87 -5.75 11.07 5.27
N GLU A 88 -5.87 12.37 5.59
CA GLU A 88 -6.96 13.21 5.08
C GLU A 88 -6.91 13.37 3.55
N GLY A 89 -5.71 13.56 2.99
CA GLY A 89 -5.49 13.63 1.56
C GLY A 89 -5.82 12.30 0.86
N TYR A 90 -5.44 11.19 1.49
CA TYR A 90 -5.80 9.85 1.01
C TYR A 90 -7.33 9.64 0.95
N VAL A 91 -8.07 10.01 2.01
CA VAL A 91 -9.54 9.87 2.03
C VAL A 91 -10.18 10.73 0.94
N THR A 92 -9.70 11.96 0.77
CA THR A 92 -10.19 12.88 -0.26
C THR A 92 -10.00 12.30 -1.67
N LEU A 93 -8.81 11.77 -1.97
CA LEU A 93 -8.54 11.12 -3.26
C LEU A 93 -9.35 9.84 -3.47
N SER A 94 -9.52 9.04 -2.41
CA SER A 94 -10.32 7.80 -2.46
C SER A 94 -11.79 8.09 -2.74
N LEU A 95 -12.36 9.15 -2.15
CA LEU A 95 -13.73 9.57 -2.43
C LEU A 95 -13.89 10.13 -3.85
N LYS A 96 -12.95 10.96 -4.31
CA LYS A 96 -12.99 11.54 -5.66
C LYS A 96 -13.00 10.47 -6.76
N THR A 97 -12.16 9.45 -6.62
CA THR A 97 -12.12 8.31 -7.56
C THR A 97 -13.41 7.51 -7.54
N TRP A 98 -13.95 7.22 -6.36
CA TRP A 98 -15.23 6.52 -6.23
C TRP A 98 -16.39 7.28 -6.86
N ILE A 99 -16.49 8.60 -6.65
CA ILE A 99 -17.53 9.44 -7.27
C ILE A 99 -17.40 9.45 -8.79
N ARG A 100 -16.17 9.56 -9.32
CA ARG A 100 -15.92 9.53 -10.77
C ARG A 100 -16.35 8.21 -11.40
N ASP A 101 -16.09 7.10 -10.72
CA ASP A 101 -16.33 5.76 -11.25
C ASP A 101 -17.78 5.28 -10.96
N ALA A 102 -18.58 6.06 -10.21
CA ALA A 102 -19.98 5.79 -9.96
C ALA A 102 -20.85 6.20 -11.18
N PRO A 103 -21.57 5.26 -11.82
CA PRO A 103 -22.29 5.52 -13.06
C PRO A 103 -23.53 6.45 -12.94
N ASP A 104 -23.88 6.94 -11.76
CA ASP A 104 -25.18 7.61 -11.51
C ASP A 104 -25.11 8.98 -10.80
N VAL A 105 -23.93 9.58 -10.63
CA VAL A 105 -23.81 10.87 -9.91
C VAL A 105 -24.09 12.11 -10.77
N HIS A 106 -24.40 11.94 -12.06
CA HIS A 106 -24.67 13.05 -12.98
C HIS A 106 -26.16 13.43 -13.11
N ASN A 107 -27.08 12.81 -12.35
CA ASN A 107 -28.50 13.13 -12.40
C ASN A 107 -29.08 13.66 -11.06
N VAL A 108 -28.36 14.58 -10.41
CA VAL A 108 -28.91 15.35 -9.27
C VAL A 108 -29.16 16.78 -9.72
N GLY A 109 -30.06 16.94 -10.69
CA GLY A 109 -30.43 18.25 -11.19
C GLY A 109 -31.52 18.20 -12.23
N SER A 110 -32.77 17.96 -11.80
CA SER A 110 -34.02 18.49 -12.41
C SER A 110 -35.29 17.85 -11.83
N THR A 111 -35.44 17.73 -10.50
CA THR A 111 -36.79 17.59 -9.94
C THR A 111 -37.32 19.01 -9.77
N LYS A 112 -37.99 19.53 -10.80
CA LYS A 112 -38.83 20.72 -10.66
C LYS A 112 -39.86 20.41 -9.57
N LEU A 113 -39.78 21.16 -8.49
CA LEU A 113 -40.82 21.24 -7.48
C LEU A 113 -42.08 21.76 -8.19
N ASN A 114 -43.08 20.90 -8.33
CA ASN A 114 -44.42 21.22 -8.81
C ASN A 114 -45.38 21.36 -7.63
#